data_AF-A0A7K2BZI8-F1
#
_entry.id   AF-A0A7K2BZI8-F1
#
_cell.length_a   1.000
_cell.length_b   1.000
_cell.length_c   1.000
_cell.angle_alpha   90.00
_cell.angle_beta   90.00
_cell.angle_gamma   90.00
#
_symmetry.space_group_name_H-M   'P 1'
#
loop_
_entity.id
_entity.type
_entity.pdbx_description
1 polymer ?
#
loop_
_entity_poly.entity_id
_entity_poly.type
_entity_poly.pdbx_seq_one_letter_code
_entity_poly.pdbx_strand_id
1 'polypeptide(L)'
;MQELLMELSREDYAYMIRIIEGPFDRCADLKKRLEELDSANERIALCEGLERKIRYLGSSDIAYNFRRVIGKEPGANFRYIIRDTARFLKVPLADQGTERDLLVRMAQDYAVDTFSKFTQAEQQEILESLGVGRARAIAFLKKTGGVFAAPAFLQAFGILVVEGLIKTVLFGLTARLIGLKLATSLFAFLFARVPWWAHAIIPAAWTVSIGLTALDLQGPARRKTVPILLYLGLSCMRLEAEKQG
;
A
#
# COMPACT_ATOMS: atom_id res chain seq x y z
N MET A 1 -0.81 1.86 15.65
CA MET A 1 0.21 2.29 14.65
C MET A 1 1.64 1.89 15.04
N GLN A 2 2.17 2.31 16.19
CA GLN A 2 3.57 2.03 16.56
C GLN A 2 3.89 0.54 16.60
N GLU A 3 3.02 -0.27 17.20
CA GLU A 3 3.17 -1.73 17.23
C GLU A 3 3.34 -2.31 15.82
N LEU A 4 2.56 -1.84 14.85
CA LEU A 4 2.71 -2.25 13.46
C LEU A 4 4.06 -1.81 12.88
N LEU A 5 4.46 -0.55 13.09
CA LEU A 5 5.72 -0.04 12.56
C LEU A 5 6.94 -0.77 13.15
N MET A 6 6.88 -1.23 14.40
CA MET A 6 7.97 -1.94 15.06
C MET A 6 8.25 -3.32 14.44
N GLU A 7 7.24 -3.97 13.86
CA GLU A 7 7.36 -5.28 13.20
C GLU A 7 7.91 -5.19 11.76
N LEU A 8 8.10 -3.98 11.22
CA LEU A 8 8.55 -3.80 9.84
C LEU A 8 10.08 -3.99 9.67
N SER A 9 10.46 -4.39 8.46
CA SER A 9 11.85 -4.55 8.06
C SER A 9 12.50 -3.21 7.70
N ARG A 10 13.83 -3.22 7.57
CA ARG A 10 14.60 -2.04 7.10
C ARG A 10 14.14 -1.60 5.70
N GLU A 11 13.86 -2.56 4.83
CA GLU A 11 13.37 -2.33 3.48
C GLU A 11 11.99 -1.65 3.47
N ASP A 12 11.11 -2.05 4.39
CA ASP A 12 9.78 -1.43 4.52
C ASP A 12 9.87 0.03 4.95
N TYR A 13 10.76 0.35 5.89
CA TYR A 13 11.05 1.74 6.27
C TYR A 13 11.59 2.55 5.08
N ALA A 14 12.52 1.97 4.32
CA ALA A 14 13.08 2.62 3.13
C ALA A 14 12.00 2.97 2.10
N TYR A 15 11.05 2.05 1.86
CA TYR A 15 9.91 2.30 0.99
C TYR A 15 9.05 3.46 1.49
N MET A 16 8.61 3.41 2.75
CA MET A 16 7.75 4.47 3.29
C MET A 16 8.43 5.83 3.25
N ILE A 17 9.71 5.92 3.65
CA ILE A 17 10.49 7.17 3.59
C ILE A 17 10.54 7.68 2.16
N ARG A 18 10.74 6.81 1.16
CA ARG A 18 10.80 7.21 -0.24
C ARG A 18 9.49 7.77 -0.77
N ILE A 19 8.36 7.25 -0.31
CA ILE A 19 7.02 7.76 -0.66
C ILE A 19 6.72 9.08 0.07
N ILE A 20 7.13 9.20 1.33
CA ILE A 20 6.95 10.42 2.13
C ILE A 20 7.83 11.55 1.59
N GLU A 21 9.02 11.23 1.09
CA GLU A 21 9.96 12.19 0.53
C GLU A 21 9.29 13.02 -0.58
N GLY A 22 9.51 14.33 -0.55
CA GLY A 22 9.08 15.23 -1.60
C GLY A 22 9.96 16.47 -1.68
N PRO A 23 9.69 17.38 -2.63
CA PRO A 23 10.51 18.56 -2.85
C PRO A 23 10.65 19.46 -1.61
N PHE A 24 9.64 19.47 -0.74
CA PHE A 24 9.60 20.28 0.49
C PHE A 24 9.88 19.49 1.77
N ASP A 25 9.96 18.16 1.71
CA ASP A 25 10.21 17.30 2.87
C ASP A 25 11.17 16.18 2.47
N ARG A 26 12.47 16.42 2.73
CA ARG A 26 13.55 15.51 2.29
C ARG A 26 13.77 14.32 3.22
N CYS A 27 13.03 14.25 4.33
CA CYS A 27 13.12 13.17 5.32
C CYS A 27 14.56 12.88 5.79
N ALA A 28 15.42 13.91 5.87
CA ALA A 28 16.85 13.72 6.16
C ALA A 28 17.09 13.07 7.54
N ASP A 29 16.28 13.44 8.53
CA ASP A 29 16.29 12.86 9.86
C ASP A 29 15.91 11.37 9.84
N LEU A 30 14.86 10.99 9.11
CA LEU A 30 14.43 9.59 8.99
C LEU A 30 15.44 8.74 8.23
N LYS A 31 16.05 9.30 7.18
CA LYS A 31 17.10 8.61 6.41
C LYS A 31 18.33 8.34 7.26
N LYS A 32 18.77 9.34 8.02
CA LYS A 32 19.89 9.18 8.97
C LYS A 32 19.59 8.08 9.99
N ARG A 33 18.40 8.10 10.60
CA ARG A 33 17.98 7.06 11.56
C ARG A 33 17.85 5.67 10.94
N LEU A 34 17.44 5.59 9.68
CA LEU A 34 17.41 4.34 8.95
C LEU A 34 18.82 3.82 8.66
N GLU A 35 19.78 4.70 8.36
CA GLU A 35 21.19 4.35 8.18
C GLU A 35 21.78 3.80 9.48
N GLU A 36 21.52 4.49 10.59
CA GLU A 36 21.98 4.20 11.97
C GLU A 36 21.09 3.18 12.72
N LEU A 37 20.25 2.41 12.01
CA LEU A 37 19.29 1.47 12.61
C LEU A 37 19.98 0.23 13.19
N ASP A 38 20.70 0.42 14.29
CA ASP A 38 21.54 -0.58 14.95
C ASP A 38 21.07 -0.91 16.37
N SER A 39 20.08 -0.18 16.90
CA SER A 39 19.55 -0.37 18.25
C SER A 39 18.02 -0.28 18.32
N ALA A 40 17.45 -0.83 19.39
CA ALA A 40 16.02 -0.72 19.68
C ALA A 40 15.58 0.75 19.86
N ASN A 41 16.43 1.59 20.45
CA ASN A 41 16.13 3.01 20.66
C ASN A 41 16.05 3.77 19.32
N GLU A 42 16.96 3.50 18.38
CA GLU A 42 16.89 4.11 17.04
C GLU A 42 15.68 3.60 16.26
N ARG A 43 15.30 2.33 16.42
CA ARG A 43 14.04 1.81 15.85
C ARG A 43 12.83 2.54 16.40
N ILE A 44 12.73 2.71 17.72
CA ILE A 44 11.62 3.45 18.35
C ILE A 44 11.56 4.87 17.79
N ALA A 45 12.69 5.58 17.78
CA ALA A 45 12.74 6.96 17.29
C ALA A 45 12.40 7.07 15.79
N LEU A 46 12.81 6.10 14.98
CA LEU A 46 12.43 6.00 13.56
C LEU A 46 10.92 5.77 13.40
N CYS A 47 10.34 4.84 14.17
CA CYS A 47 8.90 4.55 14.15
C CYS A 47 8.07 5.76 14.59
N GLU A 48 8.49 6.46 15.64
CA GLU A 48 7.85 7.72 16.06
C GLU A 48 7.93 8.80 14.97
N GLY A 49 9.09 8.93 14.32
CA GLY A 49 9.29 9.87 13.24
C GLY A 49 8.37 9.58 12.04
N LEU A 50 8.28 8.31 11.64
CA LEU A 50 7.38 7.84 10.60
C LEU A 50 5.91 8.07 10.96
N GLU A 51 5.51 7.72 12.19
CA GLU A 51 4.16 7.99 12.69
C GLU A 51 3.82 9.47 12.58
N ARG A 52 4.70 10.37 13.08
CA ARG A 52 4.46 11.81 13.01
C ARG A 52 4.26 12.29 11.57
N LYS A 53 5.09 11.81 10.62
CA LYS A 53 4.95 12.17 9.20
C LYS A 53 3.64 11.64 8.61
N ILE A 54 3.26 10.39 8.89
CA ILE A 54 2.01 9.82 8.38
C ILE A 54 0.79 10.54 8.97
N ARG A 55 0.82 10.84 10.27
CA ARG A 55 -0.25 11.61 10.94
C ARG A 55 -0.34 13.05 10.44
N TYR A 56 0.79 13.67 10.10
CA TYR A 56 0.83 14.97 9.43
C TYR A 56 0.18 14.90 8.04
N LEU A 57 0.58 13.93 7.20
CA LEU A 57 0.01 13.72 5.86
C LEU A 57 -1.50 13.44 5.89
N GLY A 58 -1.99 12.76 6.94
CA GLY A 58 -3.41 12.51 7.14
C GLY A 58 -4.20 13.66 7.79
N SER A 59 -3.56 14.78 8.11
CA SER A 59 -4.21 15.95 8.70
C SER A 59 -4.49 17.04 7.68
N SER A 60 -5.50 17.89 7.93
CA SER A 60 -5.50 19.21 7.33
C SER A 60 -4.46 20.10 8.03
N ASP A 61 -3.73 20.92 7.27
CA ASP A 61 -2.69 21.82 7.80
C ASP A 61 -3.23 22.71 8.94
N ILE A 62 -4.48 23.15 8.83
CA ILE A 62 -5.20 23.94 9.83
C ILE A 62 -5.43 23.13 11.12
N ALA A 63 -5.93 21.89 11.01
CA ALA A 63 -6.19 21.05 12.18
C ALA A 63 -4.91 20.52 12.85
N TYR A 64 -3.82 20.41 12.09
CA TYR A 64 -2.50 20.07 12.62
C TYR A 64 -1.94 21.22 13.46
N ASN A 65 -1.93 22.43 12.91
CA ASN A 65 -1.43 23.62 13.59
C ASN A 65 -2.30 24.00 14.80
N PHE A 66 -3.63 23.89 14.69
CA PHE A 66 -4.52 24.14 15.83
C PHE A 66 -4.25 23.20 17.00
N ARG A 67 -4.12 21.88 16.73
CA ARG A 67 -3.79 20.88 17.76
C ARG A 67 -2.45 21.15 18.45
N ARG A 68 -1.45 21.56 17.67
CA ARG A 68 -0.13 21.96 18.18
C ARG A 68 -0.22 23.16 19.13
N VAL A 69 -1.04 24.17 18.79
CA VAL A 69 -1.21 25.40 19.58
C VAL A 69 -1.96 25.13 20.89
N ILE A 70 -2.92 24.20 20.92
CA ILE A 70 -3.69 23.85 22.13
C ILE A 70 -3.05 22.74 22.97
N GLY A 71 -1.77 22.40 22.73
CA GLY A 71 -1.03 21.40 23.51
C GLY A 71 -1.52 19.94 23.36
N LYS A 72 -2.30 19.63 22.31
CA LYS A 72 -2.68 18.24 21.99
C LYS A 72 -1.67 17.65 21.01
N GLU A 73 -1.53 16.32 21.01
CA GLU A 73 -0.71 15.65 20.00
C GLU A 73 -1.12 16.10 18.58
N PRO A 74 -0.20 16.73 17.84
CA PRO A 74 -0.50 17.20 16.50
C PRO A 74 -0.60 16.00 15.55
N GLY A 75 -1.56 16.04 14.63
CA GLY A 75 -1.80 14.95 13.68
C GLY A 75 -3.15 14.26 13.83
N ALA A 76 -3.61 13.62 12.76
CA ALA A 76 -4.83 12.84 12.75
C ALA A 76 -4.64 11.51 13.48
N ASN A 77 -5.72 10.99 14.08
CA ASN A 77 -5.72 9.66 14.66
C ASN A 77 -5.55 8.61 13.55
N PHE A 78 -4.72 7.58 13.74
CA PHE A 78 -4.39 6.65 12.65
C PHE A 78 -5.63 5.93 12.08
N ARG A 79 -6.54 5.47 12.93
CA ARG A 79 -7.84 4.91 12.50
C ARG A 79 -8.67 5.89 11.68
N TYR A 80 -8.65 7.18 12.02
CA TYR A 80 -9.29 8.22 11.21
C TYR A 80 -8.64 8.32 9.82
N ILE A 81 -7.31 8.29 9.72
CA ILE A 81 -6.59 8.34 8.44
C ILE A 81 -6.94 7.15 7.55
N ILE A 82 -7.02 5.94 8.14
CA ILE A 82 -7.45 4.72 7.43
C ILE A 82 -8.86 4.91 6.88
N ARG A 83 -9.81 5.36 7.71
CA ARG A 83 -11.22 5.55 7.31
C ARG A 83 -11.41 6.65 6.28
N ASP A 84 -10.72 7.78 6.43
CA ASP A 84 -10.78 8.88 5.47
C ASP A 84 -10.23 8.42 4.11
N THR A 85 -9.13 7.67 4.13
CA THR A 85 -8.54 7.10 2.93
C THR A 85 -9.48 6.07 2.29
N ALA A 86 -10.06 5.15 3.05
CA ALA A 86 -11.01 4.17 2.51
C ALA A 86 -12.25 4.84 1.90
N ARG A 87 -12.80 5.88 2.55
CA ARG A 87 -13.91 6.67 2.01
C ARG A 87 -13.53 7.33 0.70
N PHE A 88 -12.33 7.91 0.63
CA PHE A 88 -11.81 8.50 -0.59
C PHE A 88 -11.66 7.47 -1.72
N LEU A 89 -11.16 6.27 -1.40
CA LEU A 89 -11.04 5.15 -2.34
C LEU A 89 -12.38 4.44 -2.62
N LYS A 90 -13.48 4.88 -1.98
CA LYS A 90 -14.82 4.27 -2.05
C LYS A 90 -14.85 2.80 -1.62
N VAL A 91 -13.96 2.42 -0.71
CA VAL A 91 -13.90 1.07 -0.12
C VAL A 91 -14.77 1.02 1.14
N PRO A 92 -15.79 0.15 1.21
CA PRO A 92 -16.62 0.01 2.38
C PRO A 92 -15.85 -0.70 3.50
N LEU A 93 -15.58 0.00 4.60
CA LEU A 93 -15.01 -0.59 5.81
C LEU A 93 -16.09 -0.79 6.88
N ALA A 94 -15.97 -1.88 7.62
CA ALA A 94 -16.80 -2.13 8.79
C ALA A 94 -16.48 -1.13 9.92
N ASP A 95 -17.47 -0.89 10.79
CA ASP A 95 -17.30 -0.01 11.94
C ASP A 95 -16.44 -0.62 13.05
N GLN A 96 -16.28 -1.95 13.05
CA GLN A 96 -15.48 -2.71 14.00
C GLN A 96 -14.25 -3.36 13.34
N GLY A 97 -13.28 -3.78 14.16
CA GLY A 97 -11.99 -4.34 13.71
C GLY A 97 -10.79 -3.50 14.16
N THR A 98 -9.64 -4.16 14.32
CA THR A 98 -8.37 -3.51 14.68
C THR A 98 -7.86 -2.63 13.52
N GLU A 99 -6.88 -1.77 13.79
CA GLU A 99 -6.25 -0.98 12.72
C GLU A 99 -5.63 -1.86 11.63
N ARG A 100 -5.10 -3.04 12.01
CA ARG A 100 -4.57 -4.05 11.09
C ARG A 100 -5.66 -4.62 10.20
N ASP A 101 -6.78 -5.07 10.79
CA ASP A 101 -7.91 -5.62 10.04
C ASP A 101 -8.44 -4.62 9.00
N LEU A 102 -8.55 -3.36 9.39
CA LEU A 102 -9.01 -2.29 8.52
C LEU A 102 -8.02 -2.00 7.38
N LEU A 103 -6.71 -2.02 7.63
CA LEU A 103 -5.68 -1.86 6.60
C LEU A 103 -5.69 -3.02 5.60
N VAL A 104 -5.71 -4.26 6.09
CA VAL A 104 -5.74 -5.46 5.25
C VAL A 104 -6.97 -5.44 4.35
N ARG A 105 -8.15 -5.21 4.94
CA ARG A 105 -9.39 -5.15 4.18
C ARG A 105 -9.39 -4.04 3.15
N MET A 106 -8.93 -2.83 3.54
CA MET A 106 -8.82 -1.72 2.60
C MET A 106 -7.91 -2.05 1.42
N ALA A 107 -6.74 -2.66 1.66
CA ALA A 107 -5.81 -3.02 0.61
C ALA A 107 -6.37 -4.08 -0.34
N GLN A 108 -7.00 -5.12 0.21
CA GLN A 108 -7.63 -6.20 -0.57
C GLN A 108 -8.79 -5.69 -1.42
N ASP A 109 -9.74 -4.99 -0.80
CA ASP A 109 -10.93 -4.50 -1.49
C ASP A 109 -10.56 -3.45 -2.56
N TYR A 110 -9.60 -2.55 -2.27
CA TYR A 110 -9.14 -1.59 -3.25
C TYR A 110 -8.42 -2.24 -4.43
N ALA A 111 -7.59 -3.26 -4.17
CA ALA A 111 -6.87 -3.97 -5.23
C ALA A 111 -7.83 -4.73 -6.15
N VAL A 112 -8.87 -5.36 -5.58
CA VAL A 112 -9.90 -6.10 -6.32
C VAL A 112 -10.84 -5.16 -7.08
N ASP A 113 -11.23 -4.03 -6.48
CA ASP A 113 -11.97 -2.97 -7.18
C ASP A 113 -11.15 -2.39 -8.33
N THR A 114 -9.86 -2.13 -8.13
CA THR A 114 -8.95 -1.68 -9.20
C THR A 114 -8.85 -2.72 -10.31
N PHE A 115 -8.73 -4.01 -9.95
CA PHE A 115 -8.72 -5.11 -10.91
C PHE A 115 -10.01 -5.17 -11.77
N SER A 116 -11.16 -4.90 -11.16
CA SER A 116 -12.46 -4.92 -11.85
C SER A 116 -12.58 -3.88 -12.97
N LYS A 117 -11.78 -2.81 -12.91
CA LYS A 117 -11.83 -1.68 -13.86
C LYS A 117 -11.01 -1.91 -15.13
N PHE A 118 -10.14 -2.92 -15.16
CA PHE A 118 -9.42 -3.29 -16.37
C PHE A 118 -10.33 -4.01 -17.36
N THR A 119 -9.92 -4.00 -18.63
CA THR A 119 -10.54 -4.83 -19.66
C THR A 119 -10.37 -6.32 -19.35
N GLN A 120 -11.23 -7.19 -19.89
CA GLN A 120 -11.09 -8.63 -19.68
C GLN A 120 -9.73 -9.18 -20.15
N ALA A 121 -9.16 -8.61 -21.20
CA ALA A 121 -7.85 -8.98 -21.70
C ALA A 121 -6.74 -8.65 -20.69
N GLU A 122 -6.74 -7.42 -20.16
CA GLU A 122 -5.81 -7.01 -19.09
C GLU A 122 -6.03 -7.81 -17.80
N GLN A 123 -7.28 -8.08 -17.41
CA GLN A 123 -7.60 -8.91 -16.24
C GLN A 123 -7.02 -10.32 -16.37
N GLN A 124 -7.17 -10.94 -17.54
CA GLN A 124 -6.62 -12.26 -17.82
C GLN A 124 -5.08 -12.23 -17.76
N GLU A 125 -4.45 -11.24 -18.40
CA GLU A 125 -3.00 -11.09 -18.43
C GLU A 125 -2.42 -10.87 -17.03
N ILE A 126 -3.08 -10.04 -16.20
CA ILE A 126 -2.71 -9.85 -14.79
C ILE A 126 -2.79 -11.18 -14.05
N LEU A 127 -3.89 -11.93 -14.15
CA LEU A 127 -4.02 -13.23 -13.46
C LEU A 127 -2.94 -14.22 -13.91
N GLU A 128 -2.68 -14.32 -15.22
CA GLU A 128 -1.63 -15.18 -15.78
C GLU A 128 -0.24 -14.79 -15.28
N SER A 129 0.04 -13.49 -15.21
CA SER A 129 1.31 -12.98 -14.66
C SER A 129 1.47 -13.35 -13.18
N LEU A 130 0.38 -13.41 -12.43
CA LEU A 130 0.35 -13.84 -11.02
C LEU A 130 0.39 -15.36 -10.84
N GLY A 131 0.65 -16.12 -11.91
CA GLY A 131 0.77 -17.58 -11.86
C GLY A 131 -0.55 -18.33 -11.96
N VAL A 132 -1.67 -17.65 -12.26
CA VAL A 132 -2.95 -18.32 -12.50
C VAL A 132 -2.95 -18.87 -13.92
N GLY A 133 -3.04 -20.19 -14.08
CA GLY A 133 -3.10 -20.80 -15.40
C GLY A 133 -4.25 -20.23 -16.25
N ARG A 134 -3.97 -19.94 -17.54
CA ARG A 134 -4.89 -19.31 -18.49
C ARG A 134 -6.31 -19.85 -18.48
N ALA A 135 -6.48 -21.18 -18.49
CA ALA A 135 -7.80 -21.81 -18.45
C ALA A 135 -8.58 -21.47 -17.16
N ARG A 136 -7.89 -21.45 -16.01
CA ARG A 136 -8.47 -21.08 -14.72
C ARG A 136 -8.81 -19.59 -14.66
N ALA A 137 -7.96 -18.72 -15.21
CA ALA A 137 -8.22 -17.29 -15.34
C ALA A 137 -9.49 -17.02 -16.18
N ILE A 138 -9.57 -17.58 -17.39
CA ILE A 138 -10.72 -17.43 -18.29
C ILE A 138 -12.01 -17.96 -17.62
N ALA A 139 -11.96 -19.15 -17.02
CA ALA A 139 -13.12 -19.74 -16.36
C ALA A 139 -13.63 -18.87 -15.20
N PHE A 140 -12.71 -18.30 -14.41
CA PHE A 140 -13.06 -17.40 -13.33
C PHE A 140 -13.71 -16.11 -13.85
N LEU A 141 -13.08 -15.44 -14.82
CA LEU A 141 -13.61 -14.18 -15.39
C LEU A 141 -15.00 -14.37 -16.03
N LYS A 142 -15.22 -15.51 -16.70
CA LYS A 142 -16.53 -15.84 -17.26
C LYS A 142 -17.59 -16.07 -16.18
N LYS A 143 -17.21 -16.68 -15.05
CA LYS A 143 -18.13 -16.98 -13.94
C LYS A 143 -18.52 -15.73 -13.15
N THR A 144 -17.61 -14.78 -12.99
CA THR A 144 -17.85 -13.57 -12.18
C THR A 144 -18.53 -12.44 -12.95
N GLY A 145 -18.54 -12.51 -14.29
CA GLY A 145 -19.16 -11.47 -15.13
C GLY A 145 -18.54 -10.08 -14.94
N GLY A 146 -17.29 -10.00 -14.48
CA GLY A 146 -16.60 -8.75 -14.18
C GLY A 146 -16.89 -8.14 -12.80
N VAL A 147 -17.72 -8.77 -11.97
CA VAL A 147 -18.00 -8.31 -10.59
C VAL A 147 -17.19 -9.14 -9.60
N PHE A 148 -16.27 -8.50 -8.90
CA PHE A 148 -15.35 -9.17 -7.99
C PHE A 148 -15.54 -8.66 -6.56
N ALA A 149 -15.46 -9.57 -5.59
CA ALA A 149 -15.38 -9.26 -4.17
C ALA A 149 -14.12 -9.92 -3.60
N ALA A 150 -13.38 -9.23 -2.72
CA ALA A 150 -12.12 -9.74 -2.21
C ALA A 150 -12.21 -11.13 -1.55
N PRO A 151 -13.24 -11.46 -0.74
CA PRO A 151 -13.37 -12.80 -0.19
C PRO A 151 -13.49 -13.89 -1.27
N ALA A 152 -14.24 -13.63 -2.34
CA ALA A 152 -14.40 -14.57 -3.45
C ALA A 152 -13.09 -14.72 -4.24
N PHE A 153 -12.34 -13.62 -4.41
CA PHE A 153 -11.04 -13.63 -5.08
C PHE A 153 -10.01 -14.43 -4.27
N LEU A 154 -9.99 -14.23 -2.95
CA LEU A 154 -9.13 -14.95 -2.02
C LEU A 154 -9.47 -16.46 -2.00
N GLN A 155 -10.75 -16.82 -1.97
CA GLN A 155 -11.17 -18.22 -2.08
C GLN A 155 -10.79 -18.84 -3.43
N ALA A 156 -10.89 -18.07 -4.51
CA ALA A 156 -10.64 -18.56 -5.85
C ALA A 156 -9.16 -18.75 -6.16
N PHE A 157 -8.26 -17.93 -5.61
CA PHE A 157 -6.85 -17.91 -6.00
C PHE A 157 -5.85 -18.00 -4.85
N GLY A 158 -6.31 -17.86 -3.60
CA GLY A 158 -5.45 -17.86 -2.42
C GLY A 158 -4.76 -16.52 -2.17
N ILE A 159 -4.10 -16.44 -1.02
CA ILE A 159 -3.49 -15.21 -0.49
C ILE A 159 -2.38 -14.66 -1.39
N LEU A 160 -1.56 -15.54 -1.98
CA LEU A 160 -0.41 -15.14 -2.81
C LEU A 160 -0.82 -14.33 -4.04
N VAL A 161 -1.93 -14.71 -4.69
CA VAL A 161 -2.44 -13.99 -5.87
C VAL A 161 -3.03 -12.64 -5.45
N VAL A 162 -3.72 -12.57 -4.31
CA VAL A 162 -4.24 -11.30 -3.76
C VAL A 162 -3.10 -10.35 -3.40
N GLU A 163 -2.04 -10.84 -2.76
CA GLU A 163 -0.84 -10.04 -2.48
C GLU A 163 -0.18 -9.53 -3.77
N GLY A 164 -0.05 -10.40 -4.78
CA GLY A 164 0.48 -10.03 -6.08
C GLY A 164 -0.33 -8.90 -6.74
N LEU A 165 -1.65 -8.97 -6.63
CA LEU A 165 -2.53 -7.92 -7.12
C LEU A 165 -2.34 -6.59 -6.37
N ILE A 166 -2.23 -6.62 -5.03
CA ILE A 166 -1.94 -5.43 -4.22
C ILE A 166 -0.59 -4.82 -4.61
N LYS A 167 0.45 -5.65 -4.82
CA LYS A 167 1.77 -5.21 -5.27
C LYS A 167 1.70 -4.53 -6.64
N THR A 168 0.92 -5.07 -7.58
CA THR A 168 0.70 -4.47 -8.90
C THR A 168 0.06 -3.08 -8.81
N VAL A 169 -0.97 -2.92 -7.97
CA VAL A 169 -1.62 -1.62 -7.73
C VAL A 169 -0.66 -0.64 -7.08
N LEU A 170 0.04 -1.05 -6.01
CA LEU A 170 1.04 -0.24 -5.33
C LEU A 170 2.17 0.21 -6.26
N PHE A 171 2.63 -0.68 -7.14
CA PHE A 171 3.64 -0.36 -8.13
C PHE A 171 3.15 0.75 -9.08
N GLY A 172 1.96 0.60 -9.66
CA GLY A 172 1.41 1.61 -10.57
C GLY A 172 1.22 2.98 -9.89
N LEU A 173 0.71 2.99 -8.65
CA LEU A 173 0.62 4.20 -7.84
C LEU A 173 2.00 4.83 -7.59
N THR A 174 2.98 4.02 -7.19
CA THR A 174 4.35 4.49 -6.90
C THR A 174 5.03 5.02 -8.16
N ALA A 175 4.94 4.30 -9.29
CA ALA A 175 5.51 4.70 -10.58
C ALA A 175 4.95 6.03 -11.06
N ARG A 176 3.68 6.32 -10.79
CA ARG A 176 3.06 7.62 -11.11
C ARG A 176 3.63 8.77 -10.26
N LEU A 177 4.04 8.49 -9.03
CA LEU A 177 4.49 9.49 -8.06
C LEU A 177 5.97 9.84 -8.21
N ILE A 178 6.82 8.81 -8.25
CA ILE A 178 8.28 9.00 -8.28
C ILE A 178 8.89 8.68 -9.65
N GLY A 179 8.07 8.29 -10.63
CA GLY A 179 8.51 7.88 -11.96
C GLY A 179 8.83 6.38 -12.05
N LEU A 180 8.61 5.82 -13.24
CA LEU A 180 8.75 4.39 -13.51
C LEU A 180 10.13 3.84 -13.11
N LYS A 181 11.21 4.52 -13.52
CA LYS A 181 12.59 4.09 -13.23
C LYS A 181 12.85 3.94 -11.72
N LEU A 182 12.41 4.91 -10.93
CA LEU A 182 12.61 4.90 -9.48
C LEU A 182 11.70 3.88 -8.79
N ALA A 183 10.46 3.72 -9.25
CA ALA A 183 9.56 2.70 -8.73
C ALA A 183 10.08 1.29 -9.02
N THR A 184 10.58 1.01 -10.23
CA THR A 184 11.18 -0.29 -10.57
C THR A 184 12.38 -0.59 -9.68
N SER A 185 13.29 0.37 -9.47
CA SER A 185 14.44 0.18 -8.58
C SER A 185 14.00 -0.07 -7.13
N LEU A 186 12.98 0.63 -6.66
CA LEU A 186 12.47 0.49 -5.30
C LEU A 186 11.81 -0.89 -5.08
N PHE A 187 10.99 -1.34 -6.03
CA PHE A 187 10.34 -2.64 -5.95
C PHE A 187 11.33 -3.79 -6.15
N ALA A 188 12.34 -3.63 -7.02
CA ALA A 188 13.42 -4.60 -7.14
C ALA A 188 14.17 -4.78 -5.82
N PHE A 189 14.42 -3.68 -5.08
CA PHE A 189 15.02 -3.74 -3.75
C PHE A 189 14.12 -4.43 -2.71
N LEU A 190 12.84 -4.03 -2.63
CA LEU A 190 11.86 -4.60 -1.70
C LEU A 190 11.64 -6.11 -1.91
N PHE A 191 11.65 -6.55 -3.16
CA PHE A 191 11.25 -7.89 -3.55
C PHE A 191 12.42 -8.71 -4.11
N ALA A 192 13.67 -8.30 -3.88
CA ALA A 192 14.86 -9.00 -4.37
C ALA A 192 14.96 -10.47 -3.91
N ARG A 193 14.24 -10.84 -2.84
CA ARG A 193 14.32 -12.15 -2.18
C ARG A 193 13.07 -13.02 -2.36
N VAL A 194 12.05 -12.59 -3.10
CA VAL A 194 10.88 -13.44 -3.40
C VAL A 194 11.13 -14.32 -4.63
N PRO A 195 10.46 -15.47 -4.74
CA PRO A 195 10.60 -16.36 -5.90
C PRO A 195 10.30 -15.67 -7.25
N TRP A 196 10.88 -16.18 -8.34
CA TRP A 196 10.76 -15.59 -9.68
C TRP A 196 9.33 -15.43 -10.22
N TRP A 197 8.40 -16.30 -9.81
CA TRP A 197 6.97 -16.16 -10.12
C TRP A 197 6.27 -15.02 -9.34
N ALA A 198 6.86 -14.56 -8.23
CA ALA A 198 6.47 -13.38 -7.48
C ALA A 198 7.22 -12.10 -7.93
N HIS A 199 8.17 -12.21 -8.88
CA HIS A 199 8.77 -11.08 -9.60
C HIS A 199 7.96 -10.64 -10.82
N ALA A 200 6.79 -11.23 -11.07
CA ALA A 200 5.89 -10.81 -12.14
C ALA A 200 5.20 -9.46 -11.86
N ILE A 201 5.98 -8.47 -11.44
CA ILE A 201 5.65 -7.06 -11.57
C ILE A 201 6.21 -6.68 -12.95
N ILE A 202 5.50 -7.03 -14.03
CA ILE A 202 5.92 -6.64 -15.38
C ILE A 202 5.36 -5.24 -15.67
N PRO A 203 6.19 -4.17 -15.69
CA PRO A 203 5.75 -2.76 -15.61
C PRO A 203 5.17 -2.14 -16.89
N ALA A 204 4.85 -2.93 -17.91
CA ALA A 204 4.47 -2.52 -19.26
C ALA A 204 3.04 -1.99 -19.46
N ALA A 205 2.12 -2.95 -19.62
CA ALA A 205 0.96 -2.72 -20.48
C ALA A 205 -0.22 -2.02 -19.79
N TRP A 206 -0.35 -2.11 -18.47
CA TRP A 206 -1.50 -1.57 -17.71
C TRP A 206 -1.13 -0.51 -16.67
N THR A 207 0.15 -0.08 -16.62
CA THR A 207 0.61 1.01 -15.74
C THR A 207 -0.08 2.33 -16.10
N VAL A 208 -0.46 2.51 -17.38
CA VAL A 208 -1.27 3.64 -17.85
C VAL A 208 -2.70 3.56 -17.30
N SER A 209 -3.33 2.38 -17.36
CA SER A 209 -4.67 2.13 -16.83
C SER A 209 -4.74 2.39 -15.31
N ILE A 210 -3.73 1.95 -14.53
CA ILE A 210 -3.59 2.30 -13.10
C ILE A 210 -3.29 3.79 -12.91
N GLY A 211 -2.45 4.37 -13.77
CA GLY A 211 -2.10 5.79 -13.75
C GLY A 211 -3.30 6.71 -13.98
N LEU A 212 -4.28 6.27 -14.77
CA LEU A 212 -5.57 6.93 -14.96
C LEU A 212 -6.46 6.80 -13.72
N THR A 213 -6.46 5.65 -13.03
CA THR A 213 -7.13 5.49 -11.73
C THR A 213 -6.48 6.37 -10.64
N ALA A 214 -5.17 6.64 -10.76
CA ALA A 214 -4.42 7.52 -9.87
C ALA A 214 -4.65 9.02 -10.14
N LEU A 215 -5.26 9.42 -11.27
CA LEU A 215 -5.62 10.82 -11.54
C LEU A 215 -6.63 11.37 -10.52
N ASP A 216 -7.40 10.49 -9.88
CA ASP A 216 -8.34 10.85 -8.81
C ASP A 216 -7.63 11.28 -7.50
N LEU A 217 -6.33 11.01 -7.34
CA LEU A 217 -5.50 11.52 -6.25
C LEU A 217 -5.16 13.01 -6.47
N GLN A 218 -6.19 13.87 -6.46
CA GLN A 218 -6.06 15.30 -6.75
C GLN A 218 -5.35 16.09 -5.63
N GLY A 219 -5.12 15.50 -4.46
CA GLY A 219 -4.43 16.15 -3.33
C GLY A 219 -2.98 15.66 -3.10
N PRO A 220 -1.98 16.56 -2.90
CA PRO A 220 -0.60 16.20 -2.57
C PRO A 220 -0.46 15.28 -1.35
N ALA A 221 -1.32 15.46 -0.33
CA ALA A 221 -1.38 14.60 0.84
C ALA A 221 -1.83 13.17 0.49
N ARG A 222 -2.93 13.03 -0.26
CA ARG A 222 -3.50 11.73 -0.65
C ARG A 222 -2.56 10.90 -1.53
N ARG A 223 -1.79 11.58 -2.38
CA ARG A 223 -0.73 10.97 -3.20
C ARG A 223 0.33 10.23 -2.37
N LYS A 224 0.52 10.60 -1.10
CA LYS A 224 1.45 9.92 -0.19
C LYS A 224 0.73 8.97 0.76
N THR A 225 -0.38 9.42 1.35
CA THR A 225 -1.13 8.64 2.34
C THR A 225 -1.68 7.33 1.75
N VAL A 226 -2.26 7.36 0.54
CA VAL A 226 -2.84 6.17 -0.10
C VAL A 226 -1.81 5.04 -0.30
N PRO A 227 -0.69 5.24 -1.02
CA PRO A 227 0.29 4.18 -1.20
C PRO A 227 0.90 3.70 0.12
N ILE A 228 1.12 4.59 1.11
CA ILE A 228 1.61 4.18 2.43
C ILE A 228 0.62 3.24 3.13
N LEU A 229 -0.67 3.58 3.17
CA LEU A 229 -1.65 2.74 3.87
C LEU A 229 -1.91 1.42 3.15
N LEU A 230 -1.95 1.42 1.81
CA LEU A 230 -2.06 0.19 1.03
C LEU A 230 -0.84 -0.71 1.27
N TYR A 231 0.35 -0.13 1.38
CA TYR A 231 1.58 -0.87 1.69
C TYR A 231 1.60 -1.40 3.12
N LEU A 232 1.09 -0.65 4.09
CA LEU A 232 0.91 -1.13 5.45
C LEU A 232 -0.09 -2.29 5.51
N GLY A 233 -1.16 -2.27 4.71
CA GLY A 233 -2.08 -3.40 4.56
C GLY A 233 -1.40 -4.63 3.98
N LEU A 234 -0.60 -4.48 2.92
CA LEU A 234 0.23 -5.55 2.37
C LEU A 234 1.21 -6.11 3.41
N SER A 235 1.85 -5.22 4.18
CA SER A 235 2.81 -5.61 5.22
C SER A 235 2.13 -6.40 6.35
N CYS A 236 0.91 -6.02 6.74
CA CYS A 236 0.12 -6.80 7.71
C CYS A 236 -0.14 -8.22 7.22
N MET A 237 -0.54 -8.38 5.95
CA MET A 237 -0.79 -9.71 5.35
C MET A 237 0.47 -10.58 5.36
N ARG A 238 1.62 -10.00 4.98
CA ARG A 238 2.92 -10.71 4.99
C ARG A 238 3.30 -11.16 6.40
N LEU A 239 3.18 -10.27 7.39
CA LEU A 239 3.49 -10.58 8.80
C LEU A 239 2.57 -11.67 9.38
N GLU A 240 1.30 -11.74 8.94
CA GLU A 240 0.39 -12.80 9.35
C GLU A 240 0.75 -14.14 8.70
N ALA A 241 1.13 -14.13 7.42
CA ALA A 241 1.57 -15.34 6.72
C ALA A 241 2.86 -15.92 7.33
N GLU A 242 3.81 -15.07 7.73
CA GLU A 242 5.06 -15.47 8.41
C GLU A 242 4.82 -16.09 9.80
N LYS A 243 3.72 -15.73 10.49
CA LYS A 243 3.36 -16.31 11.79
C LYS A 243 2.68 -17.69 11.67
N GLN A 244 2.21 -18.05 10.48
CA GLN A 244 1.47 -19.29 10.22
C GLN A 244 2.33 -20.38 9.54
N GLY A 245 3.53 -20.04 9.06
CA GLY A 245 4.51 -20.96 8.47
C GLY A 245 5.60 -21.36 9.46
#